data_AF-A0A969C7X8-F1
#
_entry.id   AF-A0A969C7X8-F1
#
_cell.length_a   1.000
_cell.length_b   1.000
_cell.length_c   1.000
_cell.angle_alpha   90.00
_cell.angle_beta   90.00
_cell.angle_gamma   90.00
#
_symmetry.space_group_name_H-M   'P 1'
#
loop_
_entity.id
_entity.type
_entity.pdbx_description
1 polymer ?
#
loop_
_entity_poly.entity_id
_entity_poly.type
_entity_poly.pdbx_seq_one_letter_code
_entity_poly.pdbx_strand_id
1 'polypeptide(L)'
;MVCPLPAALPHGLSRGAAGLVLRAAVRFGQPADDPGDHRQGDHPNSTDTLQVLGLFLVVVAIFEALLSSLRTYLFVDTTNRIDLALGAEIIDHLFRLPLRYFEKRPVGELSSRVNELENIRQFLTGTALTVVLDSVFSVIYIVVMFVYSWKLTLVALGSIPLFIGVTLIFSPIVRRLLRKKAENYARTQSYLVEALSGIQTVKAQNIELKARWQWQDRYARYVSAGFKTVLTNTIASSTSDFLNKLSALLVLWVGAVLVLNQDITLGQLIAFRIISGYVTGPLLRLAQLWQNFQETALSLERLSDIIDTPQEESEEERNNILMPLVKGNIRYENVSFRFGASGPLQLTNISVDIPAGKFVGIVGQSGSGKSTLTKLLPRLYHPASGRILIDDSTSIRWSSTPCAAKWGSCPRTRCCLRARFRTTSPSPGQMPALRPSSKRPKLPVPMILLWTCPRPTIPRWVNGVRICPGGSGSELRSPAPSYKILAC
;
A
#
# COMPACT_ATOMS: atom_id res chain seq x y z
N MET A 1 35.09 -1.81 10.71
CA MET A 1 33.83 -2.06 9.99
C MET A 1 33.73 -3.56 9.79
N VAL A 2 33.11 -4.27 10.73
CA VAL A 2 32.82 -5.71 10.63
C VAL A 2 31.36 -5.81 11.06
N CYS A 3 30.47 -6.09 10.11
CA CYS A 3 29.07 -6.40 10.42
C CYS A 3 29.03 -7.79 11.09
N PRO A 4 28.01 -8.09 11.91
CA PRO A 4 27.90 -9.41 12.48
C PRO A 4 27.42 -10.39 11.40
N LEU A 5 28.08 -11.56 11.34
CA LEU A 5 27.64 -12.75 10.62
C LEU A 5 26.16 -13.04 10.95
N PRO A 6 25.22 -13.04 9.98
CA PRO A 6 23.86 -13.48 10.21
C PRO A 6 23.73 -14.98 10.00
N ALA A 7 23.00 -15.62 10.91
CA ALA A 7 22.66 -17.03 10.88
C ALA A 7 21.76 -17.37 9.66
N ALA A 8 22.36 -18.05 8.68
CA ALA A 8 21.66 -18.94 7.76
C ALA A 8 22.60 -20.12 7.45
N LEU A 9 22.88 -20.94 8.47
CA LEU A 9 23.51 -22.25 8.28
C LEU A 9 22.46 -23.32 8.62
N PRO A 10 22.21 -24.29 7.72
CA PRO A 10 21.32 -25.41 8.02
C PRO A 10 21.81 -26.13 9.29
N HIS A 11 20.85 -26.65 10.06
CA HIS A 11 20.97 -27.10 11.46
C HIS A 11 22.15 -28.05 11.80
N GLY A 12 22.88 -28.59 10.81
CA GLY A 12 24.11 -29.37 11.01
C GLY A 12 25.42 -28.56 11.11
N LEU A 13 25.54 -27.38 10.47
CA LEU A 13 26.80 -26.60 10.44
C LEU A 13 26.90 -25.47 11.47
N SER A 14 25.76 -25.01 12.02
CA SER A 14 25.69 -23.90 13.00
C SER A 14 26.43 -24.21 14.31
N ARG A 15 26.37 -25.45 14.80
CA ARG A 15 27.11 -25.87 16.01
C ARG A 15 28.63 -25.87 15.80
N GLY A 16 29.07 -26.22 14.59
CA GLY A 16 30.48 -26.21 14.21
C GLY A 16 31.03 -24.80 14.07
N ALA A 17 30.36 -23.92 13.33
CA ALA A 17 30.82 -22.55 13.10
C ALA A 17 30.75 -21.67 14.35
N ALA A 18 29.67 -21.75 15.14
CA ALA A 18 29.60 -21.05 16.43
C ALA A 18 30.63 -21.61 17.42
N GLY A 19 30.83 -22.93 17.46
CA GLY A 19 31.87 -23.56 18.28
C GLY A 19 33.29 -23.21 17.82
N LEU A 20 33.52 -23.01 16.52
CA LEU A 20 34.82 -22.62 15.95
C LEU A 20 35.10 -21.13 16.18
N VAL A 21 34.11 -20.26 16.03
CA VAL A 21 34.23 -18.82 16.32
C VAL A 21 34.36 -18.58 17.83
N LEU A 22 33.61 -19.31 18.66
CA LEU A 22 33.76 -19.26 20.11
C LEU A 22 35.12 -19.84 20.53
N ARG A 23 35.59 -20.95 19.95
CA ARG A 23 36.94 -21.47 20.20
C ARG A 23 38.03 -20.53 19.69
N ALA A 24 37.86 -19.88 18.54
CA ALA A 24 38.82 -18.93 18.00
C ALA A 24 38.85 -17.64 18.82
N ALA A 25 37.70 -17.13 19.28
CA ALA A 25 37.59 -15.96 20.15
C ALA A 25 38.12 -16.25 21.56
N VAL A 26 37.83 -17.42 22.13
CA VAL A 26 38.38 -17.88 23.42
C VAL A 26 39.89 -18.12 23.32
N ARG A 27 40.39 -18.63 22.17
CA ARG A 27 41.82 -18.81 21.93
C ARG A 27 42.56 -17.49 21.66
N PHE A 28 41.86 -16.48 21.13
CA PHE A 28 42.33 -15.09 21.09
C PHE A 28 42.36 -14.41 22.47
N GLY A 29 41.60 -14.93 23.44
CA GLY A 29 41.56 -14.44 24.82
C GLY A 29 42.58 -15.08 25.77
N GLN A 30 43.35 -16.07 25.30
CA GLN A 30 44.42 -16.67 26.11
C GLN A 30 45.65 -15.74 26.15
N PRO A 31 46.33 -15.66 27.31
CA PRO A 31 47.44 -14.74 27.51
C PRO A 31 48.53 -15.01 26.48
N ALA A 32 48.97 -13.97 25.79
CA ALA A 32 50.33 -13.94 25.27
C ALA A 32 51.24 -13.82 26.50
N ASP A 33 51.69 -14.97 27.01
CA ASP A 33 52.65 -15.02 28.11
C ASP A 33 53.95 -14.31 27.74
N ASP A 34 54.33 -13.39 28.62
CA ASP A 34 55.64 -12.87 28.99
C ASP A 34 56.82 -12.95 27.98
N PRO A 35 57.37 -11.81 27.50
CA PRO A 35 58.63 -11.80 26.76
C PRO A 35 59.80 -11.73 27.76
N GLY A 36 60.04 -12.81 28.50
CA GLY A 36 61.08 -12.89 29.51
C GLY A 36 61.80 -14.24 29.52
N ASP A 37 62.89 -14.32 28.76
CA ASP A 37 64.00 -15.27 28.90
C ASP A 37 63.74 -16.76 28.60
N HIS A 38 64.18 -17.22 27.41
CA HIS A 38 65.30 -18.18 27.30
C HIS A 38 65.64 -18.52 25.82
N ARG A 39 66.91 -18.92 25.67
CA ARG A 39 67.72 -19.08 24.46
C ARG A 39 67.18 -20.02 23.36
N GLN A 40 67.50 -19.62 22.12
CA GLN A 40 67.95 -20.42 20.98
C GLN A 40 67.06 -21.58 20.46
N GLY A 41 66.58 -21.44 19.22
CA GLY A 41 66.47 -22.57 18.28
C GLY A 41 65.06 -23.07 17.95
N ASP A 42 64.29 -22.27 17.21
CA ASP A 42 63.50 -22.66 16.02
C ASP A 42 62.47 -21.54 15.76
N HIS A 43 62.60 -20.83 14.64
CA HIS A 43 61.55 -19.94 14.14
C HIS A 43 60.75 -20.69 13.05
N PRO A 44 59.75 -21.52 13.37
CA PRO A 44 58.82 -22.00 12.36
C PRO A 44 57.78 -20.90 12.10
N ASN A 45 58.07 -20.09 11.09
CA ASN A 45 57.12 -19.32 10.26
C ASN A 45 56.03 -18.50 10.97
N SER A 46 56.44 -17.44 11.68
CA SER A 46 55.56 -16.31 12.03
C SER A 46 54.92 -15.65 10.79
N THR A 47 55.57 -15.76 9.62
CA THR A 47 55.03 -15.31 8.33
C THR A 47 53.91 -16.22 7.82
N ASP A 48 54.02 -17.54 7.98
CA ASP A 48 52.99 -18.47 7.48
C ASP A 48 51.73 -18.43 8.35
N THR A 49 51.88 -18.29 9.66
CA THR A 49 50.73 -18.10 10.56
C THR A 49 49.99 -16.80 10.27
N LEU A 50 50.71 -15.71 9.97
CA LEU A 50 50.10 -14.45 9.53
C LEU A 50 49.38 -14.58 8.17
N GLN A 51 50.00 -15.28 7.21
CA GLN A 51 49.40 -15.53 5.90
C GLN A 51 48.15 -16.42 6.00
N VAL A 52 48.17 -17.45 6.84
CA VAL A 52 47.02 -18.34 7.10
C VAL A 52 45.89 -17.57 7.79
N LEU A 53 46.21 -16.71 8.77
CA LEU A 53 45.22 -15.86 9.43
C LEU A 53 44.62 -14.81 8.46
N GLY A 54 45.46 -14.21 7.62
CA GLY A 54 45.06 -13.27 6.58
C GLY A 54 44.12 -13.93 5.55
N LEU A 55 44.49 -15.12 5.06
CA LEU A 55 43.66 -15.91 4.15
C LEU A 55 42.33 -16.29 4.82
N PHE A 56 42.36 -16.70 6.10
CA PHE A 56 41.16 -17.01 6.86
C PHE A 56 40.22 -15.80 6.98
N LEU A 57 40.75 -14.62 7.31
CA LEU A 57 39.97 -13.38 7.38
C LEU A 57 39.35 -12.98 6.05
N VAL A 58 40.08 -13.16 4.93
CA VAL A 58 39.55 -12.93 3.58
C VAL A 58 38.42 -13.90 3.26
N VAL A 59 38.59 -15.19 3.55
CA VAL A 59 37.54 -16.20 3.35
C VAL A 59 36.31 -15.88 4.19
N VAL A 60 36.48 -15.50 5.46
CA VAL A 60 35.37 -15.08 6.33
C VAL A 60 34.67 -13.84 5.79
N ALA A 61 35.41 -12.84 5.31
CA ALA A 61 34.83 -11.62 4.73
C ALA A 61 34.03 -11.90 3.46
N ILE A 62 34.54 -12.78 2.57
CA ILE A 62 33.82 -13.21 1.36
C ILE A 62 32.56 -13.98 1.74
N PHE A 63 32.65 -14.88 2.72
CA PHE A 63 31.51 -15.65 3.21
C PHE A 63 30.45 -14.76 3.86
N GLU A 64 30.85 -13.76 4.65
CA GLU A 64 29.96 -12.74 5.23
C GLU A 64 29.24 -11.95 4.13
N ALA A 65 29.97 -11.49 3.10
CA ALA A 65 29.40 -10.78 1.97
C ALA A 65 28.39 -11.65 1.19
N LEU A 66 28.72 -12.92 0.97
CA LEU A 66 27.86 -13.88 0.28
C LEU A 66 26.57 -14.15 1.07
N LEU A 67 26.70 -14.42 2.38
CA LEU A 67 25.55 -14.64 3.28
C LEU A 67 24.67 -13.40 3.40
N SER A 68 25.27 -12.21 3.51
CA SER A 68 24.53 -10.94 3.58
C SER A 68 23.74 -10.69 2.28
N SER A 69 24.34 -11.00 1.13
CA SER A 69 23.71 -10.91 -0.19
C SER A 69 22.56 -11.92 -0.33
N LEU A 70 22.80 -13.20 -0.01
CA LEU A 70 21.78 -14.25 -0.06
C LEU A 70 20.61 -13.93 0.86
N ARG A 71 20.88 -13.47 2.09
CA ARG A 71 19.85 -13.00 3.01
C ARG A 71 19.01 -11.91 2.38
N THR A 72 19.65 -10.87 1.84
CA THR A 72 18.94 -9.74 1.22
C THR A 72 18.08 -10.22 0.06
N TYR A 73 18.59 -11.14 -0.77
CA TYR A 73 17.84 -11.75 -1.85
C TYR A 73 16.59 -12.50 -1.36
N LEU A 74 16.73 -13.38 -0.36
CA LEU A 74 15.61 -14.13 0.22
C LEU A 74 14.55 -13.21 0.84
N PHE A 75 14.98 -12.14 1.52
CA PHE A 75 14.06 -11.14 2.07
C PHE A 75 13.31 -10.39 0.98
N VAL A 76 13.99 -9.97 -0.09
CA VAL A 76 13.36 -9.26 -1.22
C VAL A 76 12.38 -10.18 -1.95
N ASP A 77 12.74 -11.44 -2.23
CA ASP A 77 11.83 -12.40 -2.89
C ASP A 77 10.58 -12.65 -2.04
N THR A 78 10.76 -12.87 -0.73
CA THR A 78 9.64 -13.07 0.20
C THR A 78 8.74 -11.83 0.26
N THR A 79 9.33 -10.63 0.28
CA THR A 79 8.58 -9.37 0.28
C THR A 79 7.73 -9.21 -0.98
N ASN A 80 8.32 -9.47 -2.15
CA ASN A 80 7.64 -9.33 -3.42
C ASN A 80 6.48 -10.33 -3.57
N ARG A 81 6.59 -11.52 -2.99
CA ARG A 81 5.49 -12.50 -2.96
C ARG A 81 4.34 -12.05 -2.07
N ILE A 82 4.67 -11.53 -0.89
CA ILE A 82 3.68 -10.96 0.04
C ILE A 82 2.96 -9.78 -0.63
N ASP A 83 3.67 -8.97 -1.41
CA ASP A 83 3.09 -7.88 -2.18
C ASP A 83 2.05 -8.28 -3.20
N LEU A 84 2.38 -9.28 -4.00
CA LEU A 84 1.48 -9.75 -5.04
C LEU A 84 0.21 -10.33 -4.42
N ALA A 85 0.31 -11.02 -3.29
CA ALA A 85 -0.83 -11.56 -2.57
C ALA A 85 -1.69 -10.45 -1.93
N LEU A 86 -1.10 -9.62 -1.07
CA LEU A 86 -1.83 -8.57 -0.34
C LEU A 86 -2.38 -7.49 -1.27
N GLY A 87 -1.61 -7.09 -2.28
CA GLY A 87 -2.04 -6.09 -3.26
C GLY A 87 -3.23 -6.57 -4.08
N ALA A 88 -3.23 -7.84 -4.51
CA ALA A 88 -4.36 -8.41 -5.24
C ALA A 88 -5.61 -8.53 -4.36
N GLU A 89 -5.46 -8.98 -3.12
CA GLU A 89 -6.58 -9.16 -2.18
C GLU A 89 -7.22 -7.82 -1.79
N ILE A 90 -6.44 -6.77 -1.52
CA ILE A 90 -6.97 -5.45 -1.21
C ILE A 90 -7.68 -4.83 -2.41
N ILE A 91 -7.16 -5.00 -3.63
CA ILE A 91 -7.82 -4.49 -4.84
C ILE A 91 -9.11 -5.27 -5.13
N ASP A 92 -9.11 -6.59 -4.96
CA ASP A 92 -10.33 -7.41 -5.08
C ASP A 92 -11.38 -6.99 -4.05
N HIS A 93 -10.98 -6.78 -2.79
CA HIS A 93 -11.86 -6.26 -1.75
C HIS A 93 -12.39 -4.86 -2.08
N LEU A 94 -11.52 -3.95 -2.54
CA LEU A 94 -11.89 -2.60 -2.93
C LEU A 94 -12.98 -2.61 -4.02
N PHE A 95 -12.88 -3.49 -5.02
CA PHE A 95 -13.90 -3.61 -6.08
C PHE A 95 -15.22 -4.20 -5.61
N ARG A 96 -15.28 -4.83 -4.44
CA ARG A 96 -16.50 -5.38 -3.85
C ARG A 96 -17.17 -4.43 -2.86
N LEU A 97 -16.60 -3.24 -2.63
CA LEU A 97 -17.17 -2.27 -1.71
C LEU A 97 -18.39 -1.54 -2.30
N PRO A 98 -19.33 -1.10 -1.44
CA PRO A 98 -20.53 -0.41 -1.88
C PRO A 98 -20.27 0.88 -2.65
N LEU A 99 -21.05 1.14 -3.70
CA LEU A 99 -20.98 2.40 -4.46
C LEU A 99 -21.04 3.65 -3.55
N ARG A 100 -21.79 3.56 -2.44
CA ARG A 100 -21.88 4.60 -1.40
C ARG A 100 -20.54 4.94 -0.75
N TYR A 101 -19.61 3.98 -0.67
CA TYR A 101 -18.27 4.16 -0.13
C TYR A 101 -17.45 5.13 -1.01
N PHE A 102 -17.55 4.95 -2.33
CA PHE A 102 -16.84 5.77 -3.33
C PHE A 102 -17.45 7.15 -3.52
N GLU A 103 -18.78 7.30 -3.42
CA GLU A 103 -19.44 8.61 -3.56
C GLU A 103 -19.11 9.59 -2.42
N LYS A 104 -18.68 9.08 -1.26
CA LYS A 104 -18.33 9.89 -0.08
C LYS A 104 -16.85 10.27 0.00
N ARG A 105 -15.97 9.60 -0.75
CA ARG A 105 -14.51 9.74 -0.60
C ARG A 105 -13.84 10.12 -1.94
N PRO A 106 -12.94 11.13 -1.96
CA PRO A 106 -12.17 11.46 -3.15
C PRO A 106 -11.26 10.31 -3.58
N VAL A 107 -11.08 10.12 -4.89
CA VAL A 107 -10.21 9.07 -5.47
C VAL A 107 -8.76 9.19 -4.97
N GLY A 108 -8.26 10.41 -4.77
CA GLY A 108 -6.91 10.64 -4.24
C GLY A 108 -6.72 10.18 -2.79
N GLU A 109 -7.76 10.28 -1.96
CA GLU A 109 -7.73 9.78 -0.59
C GLU A 109 -7.67 8.24 -0.58
N LEU A 110 -8.48 7.60 -1.43
CA LEU A 110 -8.47 6.14 -1.60
C LEU A 110 -7.12 5.63 -2.10
N SER A 111 -6.54 6.29 -3.11
CA SER A 111 -5.20 5.94 -3.61
C SER A 111 -4.12 6.09 -2.53
N SER A 112 -4.21 7.12 -1.68
CA SER A 112 -3.26 7.29 -0.57
C SER A 112 -3.39 6.17 0.46
N ARG A 113 -4.61 5.70 0.75
CA ARG A 113 -4.84 4.59 1.70
C ARG A 113 -4.33 3.25 1.16
N VAL A 114 -4.51 2.98 -0.13
CA VAL A 114 -3.89 1.79 -0.76
C VAL A 114 -2.36 1.88 -0.67
N ASN A 115 -1.78 3.07 -0.83
CA ASN A 115 -0.34 3.26 -0.67
C ASN A 115 0.16 3.06 0.77
N GLU A 116 -0.71 3.10 1.80
CA GLU A 116 -0.31 2.77 3.18
C GLU A 116 0.10 1.29 3.34
N LEU A 117 -0.33 0.40 2.42
CA LEU A 117 0.10 -1.00 2.37
C LEU A 117 1.62 -1.13 2.23
N GLU A 118 2.23 -0.26 1.41
CA GLU A 118 3.68 -0.21 1.20
C GLU A 118 4.42 0.03 2.53
N ASN A 119 3.92 0.94 3.36
CA ASN A 119 4.51 1.26 4.66
C ASN A 119 4.38 0.09 5.64
N ILE A 120 3.23 -0.60 5.65
CA ILE A 120 3.00 -1.78 6.50
C ILE A 120 3.95 -2.92 6.10
N ARG A 121 4.09 -3.13 4.79
CA ARG A 121 5.01 -4.13 4.25
C ARG A 121 6.46 -3.80 4.59
N GLN A 122 6.92 -2.59 4.31
CA GLN A 122 8.30 -2.18 4.58
C GLN A 122 8.67 -2.38 6.05
N PHE A 123 7.70 -2.24 6.97
CA PHE A 123 7.91 -2.58 8.36
C PHE A 123 8.00 -4.10 8.60
N LEU A 124 7.04 -4.88 8.09
CA LEU A 124 6.99 -6.34 8.28
C LEU A 124 8.18 -7.07 7.67
N THR A 125 8.60 -6.66 6.48
CA THR A 125 9.67 -7.33 5.72
C THR A 125 11.00 -6.61 5.77
N GLY A 126 11.04 -5.39 6.29
CA GLY A 126 12.25 -4.62 6.47
C GLY A 126 13.00 -4.94 7.77
N THR A 127 13.51 -3.90 8.41
CA THR A 127 14.45 -4.02 9.54
C THR A 127 13.84 -4.68 10.79
N ALA A 128 12.52 -4.79 10.92
CA ALA A 128 11.88 -5.37 12.10
C ALA A 128 12.37 -6.79 12.42
N LEU A 129 12.32 -7.70 11.45
CA LEU A 129 12.79 -9.08 11.61
C LEU A 129 14.26 -9.14 11.98
N THR A 130 15.10 -8.32 11.33
CA THR A 130 16.53 -8.27 11.63
C THR A 130 16.81 -7.76 13.04
N VAL A 131 16.05 -6.78 13.51
CA VAL A 131 16.21 -6.21 14.85
C VAL A 131 15.77 -7.19 15.94
N VAL A 132 14.70 -7.96 15.70
CA VAL A 132 14.29 -9.01 16.63
C VAL A 132 15.39 -10.07 16.77
N LEU A 133 15.93 -10.55 15.65
CA LEU A 133 17.03 -11.52 15.64
C LEU A 133 18.27 -10.95 16.36
N ASP A 134 18.67 -9.73 16.03
CA ASP A 134 19.80 -9.06 16.67
C ASP A 134 19.59 -8.88 18.18
N SER A 135 18.37 -8.63 18.63
CA SER A 135 18.03 -8.48 20.05
C SER A 135 18.19 -9.78 20.81
N VAL A 136 17.83 -10.91 20.21
CA VAL A 136 18.06 -12.24 20.81
C VAL A 136 19.57 -12.50 20.96
N PHE A 137 20.38 -12.21 19.93
CA PHE A 137 21.84 -12.34 20.01
C PHE A 137 22.48 -11.35 21.00
N SER A 138 21.88 -10.17 21.18
CA SER A 138 22.35 -9.17 22.14
C SER A 138 22.36 -9.71 23.57
N VAL A 139 21.39 -10.54 23.95
CA VAL A 139 21.36 -11.20 25.26
C VAL A 139 22.57 -12.13 25.42
N ILE A 140 22.92 -12.89 24.38
CA ILE A 140 24.10 -13.77 24.39
C ILE A 140 25.37 -12.94 24.55
N TYR A 141 25.51 -11.83 23.82
CA TYR A 141 26.66 -10.94 23.95
C TYR A 141 26.77 -10.29 25.33
N ILE A 142 25.64 -9.92 25.95
CA ILE A 142 25.62 -9.42 27.33
C ILE A 142 26.15 -10.47 28.31
N VAL A 143 25.72 -11.73 28.18
CA VAL A 143 26.21 -12.83 29.01
C VAL A 143 27.72 -13.03 28.81
N VAL A 144 28.20 -13.06 27.57
CA VAL A 144 29.63 -13.18 27.27
C VAL A 144 30.43 -12.02 27.87
N MET A 145 29.94 -10.78 27.75
CA MET A 145 30.61 -9.63 28.35
C MET A 145 30.65 -9.75 29.89
N PHE A 146 29.60 -10.30 30.52
CA PHE A 146 29.53 -10.44 31.98
C PHE A 146 30.57 -11.45 32.48
N VAL A 147 30.80 -12.54 31.72
CA VAL A 147 31.85 -13.53 32.00
C VAL A 147 33.25 -12.92 31.86
N TYR A 148 33.47 -12.01 30.91
CA TYR A 148 34.75 -11.33 30.75
C TYR A 148 35.06 -10.37 31.90
N SER A 149 34.13 -9.48 32.23
CA SER A 149 34.30 -8.55 33.35
C SER A 149 32.96 -7.93 33.74
N TRP A 150 32.52 -8.23 34.97
CA TRP A 150 31.29 -7.65 35.53
C TRP A 150 31.39 -6.13 35.75
N LYS A 151 32.59 -5.60 36.05
CA LYS A 151 32.82 -4.15 36.25
C LYS A 151 32.63 -3.37 34.95
N LEU A 152 33.23 -3.84 33.85
CA LEU A 152 33.11 -3.21 32.54
C LEU A 152 31.71 -3.34 31.96
N THR A 153 31.04 -4.48 32.19
CA THR A 153 29.63 -4.65 31.77
C THR A 153 28.72 -3.67 32.45
N LEU A 154 28.85 -3.40 33.75
CA LEU A 154 28.05 -2.39 34.43
C LEU A 154 28.19 -1.00 33.80
N VAL A 155 29.40 -0.61 33.39
CA VAL A 155 29.64 0.67 32.69
C VAL A 155 28.95 0.67 31.32
N ALA A 156 29.06 -0.43 30.56
CA ALA A 156 28.41 -0.55 29.25
C ALA A 156 26.87 -0.56 29.38
N LEU A 157 26.32 -1.39 30.27
CA LEU A 157 24.88 -1.49 30.55
C LEU A 157 24.32 -0.20 31.16
N GLY A 158 25.12 0.56 31.92
CA GLY A 158 24.73 1.85 32.47
C GLY A 158 24.42 2.90 31.39
N SER A 159 24.93 2.74 30.17
CA SER A 159 24.57 3.60 29.03
C SER A 159 23.16 3.32 28.48
N ILE A 160 22.67 2.08 28.63
CA ILE A 160 21.36 1.62 28.11
C ILE A 160 20.18 2.44 28.67
N PRO A 161 20.01 2.64 29.99
CA PRO A 161 18.91 3.45 30.51
C PRO A 161 18.97 4.90 30.01
N LEU A 162 20.16 5.42 29.75
CA LEU A 162 20.34 6.76 29.20
C LEU A 162 19.85 6.82 27.73
N PHE A 163 20.14 5.79 26.93
CA PHE A 163 19.55 5.64 25.58
C PHE A 163 18.03 5.52 25.60
N ILE A 164 17.49 4.73 26.53
CA ILE A 164 16.04 4.57 26.71
C ILE A 164 15.42 5.92 27.07
N GLY A 165 16.04 6.68 27.98
CA GLY A 165 15.58 8.01 28.38
C GLY A 165 15.49 8.98 27.20
N VAL A 166 16.53 9.05 26.36
CA VAL A 166 16.51 9.86 25.12
C VAL A 166 15.37 9.41 24.21
N THR A 167 15.22 8.11 23.99
CA THR A 167 14.18 7.57 23.11
C THR A 167 12.78 7.92 23.62
N LEU A 168 12.52 7.78 24.93
CA LEU A 168 11.22 8.10 25.55
C LEU A 168 10.87 9.58 25.46
N ILE A 169 11.86 10.47 25.54
CA ILE A 169 11.64 11.92 25.43
C ILE A 169 11.35 12.34 23.98
N PHE A 170 12.13 11.86 23.02
CA PHE A 170 12.01 12.27 21.62
C PHE A 170 10.85 11.59 20.87
N SER A 171 10.53 10.33 21.20
CA SER A 171 9.46 9.56 20.53
C SER A 171 8.10 10.29 20.44
N PRO A 172 7.50 10.83 21.53
CA PRO A 172 6.21 11.50 21.46
C PRO A 172 6.27 12.81 20.64
N ILE A 173 7.41 13.50 20.65
CA ILE A 173 7.60 14.75 19.88
C ILE A 173 7.62 14.42 18.38
N VAL A 174 8.42 13.43 17.99
CA VAL A 174 8.50 12.95 16.61
C VAL A 174 7.14 12.48 16.12
N ARG A 175 6.40 11.71 16.94
CA ARG A 175 5.04 11.24 16.61
C ARG A 175 4.07 12.40 16.30
N ARG A 176 4.10 13.46 17.11
CA ARG A 176 3.25 14.65 16.87
C ARG A 176 3.62 15.38 15.57
N LEU A 177 4.91 15.47 15.26
CA LEU A 177 5.41 16.11 14.04
C LEU A 177 5.05 15.29 12.79
N LEU A 178 5.21 13.97 12.84
CA LEU A 178 4.81 13.04 11.77
C LEU A 178 3.30 13.16 11.47
N ARG A 179 2.46 13.18 12.51
CA ARG A 179 1.01 13.39 12.34
C ARG A 179 0.70 14.71 11.64
N LYS A 180 1.32 15.81 12.05
CA LYS A 180 1.14 17.13 11.44
C LYS A 180 1.64 17.19 10.00
N LYS A 181 2.75 16.53 9.69
CA LYS A 181 3.27 16.37 8.33
C LYS A 181 2.26 15.62 7.45
N ALA A 182 1.72 14.49 7.93
CA ALA A 182 0.76 13.68 7.20
C ALA A 182 -0.57 14.43 6.94
N GLU A 183 -1.06 15.19 7.93
CA GLU A 183 -2.28 16.01 7.77
C GLU A 183 -2.08 17.10 6.70
N ASN A 184 -0.96 17.81 6.73
CA ASN A 184 -0.64 18.83 5.73
C ASN A 184 -0.45 18.22 4.33
N TYR A 185 0.11 17.01 4.24
CA TYR A 185 0.21 16.26 2.99
C TYR A 185 -1.17 15.95 2.42
N ALA A 186 -2.06 15.37 3.22
CA ALA A 186 -3.42 15.03 2.81
C ALA A 186 -4.20 16.27 2.32
N ARG A 187 -4.10 17.40 3.03
CA ARG A 187 -4.71 18.68 2.61
C ARG A 187 -4.16 19.21 1.29
N THR A 188 -2.84 19.08 1.07
CA THR A 188 -2.18 19.52 -0.17
C THR A 188 -2.61 18.66 -1.35
N GLN A 189 -2.63 17.34 -1.15
CA GLN A 189 -3.02 16.37 -2.18
C GLN A 189 -4.50 16.49 -2.54
N SER A 190 -5.38 16.66 -1.54
CA SER A 190 -6.82 16.84 -1.76
C SER A 190 -7.10 18.06 -2.63
N TYR A 191 -6.44 19.18 -2.34
CA TYR A 191 -6.59 20.40 -3.14
C TYR A 191 -6.07 20.24 -4.57
N LEU A 192 -4.98 19.49 -4.77
CA LEU A 192 -4.48 19.19 -6.11
C LEU A 192 -5.52 18.39 -6.92
N VAL A 193 -6.11 17.35 -6.32
CA VAL A 193 -7.15 16.55 -6.95
C VAL A 193 -8.39 17.38 -7.27
N GLU A 194 -8.82 18.25 -6.36
CA GLU A 194 -9.93 19.18 -6.57
C GLU A 194 -9.67 20.15 -7.74
N ALA A 195 -8.50 20.80 -7.75
CA ALA A 195 -8.11 21.74 -8.79
C ALA A 195 -7.97 21.07 -10.18
N LEU A 196 -7.44 19.84 -10.23
CA LEU A 196 -7.31 19.08 -11.48
C LEU A 196 -8.65 18.51 -11.95
N SER A 197 -9.50 18.04 -11.05
CA SER A 197 -10.84 17.55 -11.41
C SER A 197 -11.73 18.69 -11.89
N GLY A 198 -11.60 19.87 -11.26
CA GLY A 198 -12.26 21.11 -11.63
C GLY A 198 -11.50 21.96 -12.65
N ILE A 199 -10.56 21.39 -13.41
CA ILE A 199 -9.66 22.17 -14.28
C ILE A 199 -10.41 23.01 -15.30
N GLN A 200 -11.57 22.53 -15.79
CA GLN A 200 -12.42 23.28 -16.70
C GLN A 200 -12.93 24.59 -16.06
N THR A 201 -13.34 24.54 -14.79
CA THR A 201 -13.78 25.71 -14.04
C THR A 201 -12.63 26.67 -13.79
N VAL A 202 -11.46 26.14 -13.40
CA VAL A 202 -10.25 26.95 -13.16
C VAL A 202 -9.86 27.71 -14.44
N LYS A 203 -9.89 27.04 -15.60
CA LYS A 203 -9.62 27.64 -16.91
C LYS A 203 -10.70 28.62 -17.36
N ALA A 204 -11.97 28.27 -17.20
CA ALA A 204 -13.09 29.12 -17.59
C ALA A 204 -13.14 30.43 -16.78
N GLN A 205 -12.68 30.40 -15.53
CA GLN A 205 -12.63 31.57 -14.65
C GLN A 205 -11.28 32.31 -14.68
N ASN A 206 -10.28 31.82 -15.43
CA ASN A 206 -8.92 32.39 -15.50
C ASN A 206 -8.26 32.58 -14.11
N ILE A 207 -8.46 31.61 -13.21
CA ILE A 207 -7.98 31.65 -11.81
C ILE A 207 -6.76 30.75 -11.56
N GLU A 208 -6.00 30.38 -12.58
CA GLU A 208 -4.85 29.47 -12.47
C GLU A 208 -3.78 29.98 -11.51
N LEU A 209 -3.48 31.28 -11.55
CA LEU A 209 -2.47 31.88 -10.68
C LEU A 209 -2.89 31.82 -9.21
N LYS A 210 -4.16 32.14 -8.93
CA LYS A 210 -4.74 32.05 -7.59
C LYS A 210 -4.76 30.60 -7.11
N ALA A 211 -5.09 29.67 -8.00
CA ALA A 211 -5.10 28.25 -7.67
C ALA A 211 -3.70 27.72 -7.35
N ARG A 212 -2.69 28.15 -8.13
CA ARG A 212 -1.27 27.87 -7.90
C ARG A 212 -0.78 28.41 -6.56
N TRP A 213 -1.06 29.67 -6.22
CA TRP A 213 -0.63 30.24 -4.94
C TRP A 213 -1.24 29.52 -3.74
N GLN A 214 -2.52 29.16 -3.82
CA GLN A 214 -3.17 28.34 -2.79
C GLN A 214 -2.56 26.94 -2.66
N TRP A 215 -2.13 26.32 -3.77
CA TRP A 215 -1.40 25.06 -3.71
C TRP A 215 -0.03 25.27 -3.07
N GLN A 216 0.72 26.29 -3.49
CA GLN A 216 2.05 26.60 -2.97
C GLN A 216 2.04 26.89 -1.47
N ASP A 217 1.04 27.61 -0.95
CA ASP A 217 0.90 27.87 0.48
C ASP A 217 0.65 26.59 1.30
N ARG A 218 -0.21 25.68 0.80
CA ARG A 218 -0.43 24.37 1.42
C ARG A 218 0.84 23.51 1.37
N TYR A 219 1.53 23.51 0.21
CA TYR A 219 2.78 22.78 0.02
C TYR A 219 3.90 23.31 0.93
N ALA A 220 4.01 24.62 1.12
CA ALA A 220 4.98 25.23 2.04
C ALA A 220 4.73 24.81 3.50
N ARG A 221 3.45 24.69 3.92
CA ARG A 221 3.09 24.15 5.24
C ARG A 221 3.44 22.66 5.39
N TYR A 222 3.29 21.88 4.33
CA TYR A 222 3.77 20.49 4.30
C TYR A 222 5.30 20.41 4.42
N VAL A 223 6.04 21.17 3.60
CA VAL A 223 7.51 21.18 3.59
C VAL A 223 8.07 21.65 4.94
N SER A 224 7.53 22.71 5.52
CA SER A 224 7.97 23.21 6.83
C SER A 224 7.69 22.21 7.98
N ALA A 225 6.57 21.49 7.94
CA ALA A 225 6.30 20.40 8.87
C ALA A 225 7.26 19.21 8.66
N GLY A 226 7.57 18.88 7.41
CA GLY A 226 8.57 17.88 7.04
C GLY A 226 9.97 18.24 7.55
N PHE A 227 10.40 19.49 7.35
CA PHE A 227 11.69 20.00 7.81
C PHE A 227 11.82 19.90 9.34
N LYS A 228 10.79 20.30 10.10
CA LYS A 228 10.77 20.15 11.57
C LYS A 228 10.90 18.68 11.97
N THR A 229 10.20 17.77 11.28
CA THR A 229 10.28 16.32 11.54
C THR A 229 11.69 15.79 11.33
N VAL A 230 12.33 16.15 10.20
CA VAL A 230 13.70 15.72 9.89
C VAL A 230 14.68 16.29 10.90
N LEU A 231 14.60 17.59 11.23
CA LEU A 231 15.48 18.22 12.20
C LEU A 231 15.38 17.57 13.58
N THR A 232 14.16 17.29 14.06
CA THR A 232 13.97 16.59 15.35
C THR A 232 14.51 15.16 15.32
N ASN A 233 14.33 14.43 14.22
CA ASN A 233 14.93 13.10 14.05
C ASN A 233 16.45 13.16 14.04
N THR A 234 17.04 14.13 13.33
CA THR A 234 18.50 14.32 13.27
C THR A 234 19.06 14.67 14.65
N ILE A 235 18.36 15.50 15.43
CA ILE A 235 18.76 15.80 16.82
C ILE A 235 18.72 14.52 17.67
N ALA A 236 17.62 13.76 17.61
CA ALA A 236 17.48 12.52 18.37
C ALA A 236 18.56 11.47 18.01
N SER A 237 18.86 11.30 16.71
CA SER A 237 19.91 10.40 16.26
C SER A 237 21.30 10.89 16.67
N SER A 238 21.56 12.19 16.54
CA SER A 238 22.86 12.79 16.89
C SER A 238 23.13 12.71 18.40
N THR A 239 22.10 12.91 19.23
CA THR A 239 22.19 12.71 20.69
C THR A 239 22.48 11.25 21.02
N SER A 240 21.85 10.31 20.32
CA SER A 240 22.11 8.88 20.50
C SER A 240 23.54 8.51 20.06
N ASP A 241 24.01 9.02 18.93
CA ASP A 241 25.38 8.77 18.46
C ASP A 241 26.43 9.38 19.39
N PHE A 242 26.16 10.58 19.93
CA PHE A 242 27.01 11.19 20.94
C PHE A 242 27.11 10.32 22.19
N LEU A 243 25.98 9.78 22.67
CA LEU A 243 25.95 8.87 23.82
C LEU A 243 26.66 7.55 23.55
N ASN A 244 26.59 7.03 22.32
CA ASN A 244 27.34 5.85 21.91
C ASN A 244 28.85 6.11 21.97
N LYS A 245 29.31 7.24 21.44
CA LYS A 245 30.71 7.65 21.50
C LYS A 245 31.18 7.91 22.94
N LEU A 246 30.32 8.50 23.77
CA LEU A 246 30.60 8.72 25.19
C LEU A 246 30.70 7.40 25.96
N SER A 247 29.78 6.47 25.74
CA SER A 247 29.81 5.12 26.32
C SER A 247 31.08 4.38 25.89
N ALA A 248 31.44 4.44 24.61
CA ALA A 248 32.67 3.88 24.09
C ALA A 248 33.92 4.43 24.78
N LEU A 249 33.97 5.74 25.00
CA LEU A 249 35.06 6.41 25.71
C LEU A 249 35.12 5.97 27.17
N LEU A 250 33.97 5.89 27.86
CA LEU A 250 33.88 5.43 29.25
C LEU A 250 34.36 3.99 29.42
N VAL A 251 33.97 3.10 28.51
CA VAL A 251 34.44 1.71 28.48
C VAL A 251 35.95 1.65 28.29
N LEU A 252 36.51 2.46 27.38
CA LEU A 252 37.95 2.56 27.17
C LEU A 252 38.68 3.12 28.40
N TRP A 253 38.15 4.17 29.01
CA TRP A 253 38.76 4.80 30.18
C TRP A 253 38.80 3.85 31.37
N VAL A 254 37.64 3.30 31.75
CA VAL A 254 37.54 2.36 32.88
C VAL A 254 38.33 1.10 32.57
N GLY A 255 38.26 0.61 31.33
CA GLY A 255 39.01 -0.55 30.89
C GLY A 255 40.52 -0.36 30.95
N ALA A 256 41.03 0.81 30.56
CA ALA A 256 42.45 1.13 30.67
C ALA A 256 42.92 1.13 32.13
N VAL A 257 42.12 1.66 33.06
CA VAL A 257 42.42 1.60 34.51
C VAL A 257 42.46 0.15 35.01
N LEU A 258 41.55 -0.71 34.56
CA LEU A 258 41.57 -2.14 34.92
C LEU A 258 42.79 -2.87 34.33
N VAL A 259 43.23 -2.51 33.12
CA VAL A 259 44.47 -3.05 32.53
C VAL A 259 45.70 -2.64 33.35
N LEU A 260 45.77 -1.38 33.78
CA LEU A 260 46.85 -0.88 34.63
C LEU A 260 46.90 -1.56 36.00
N ASN A 261 45.73 -1.91 36.55
CA ASN A 261 45.60 -2.68 37.79
C ASN A 261 45.83 -4.19 37.60
N GLN A 262 46.14 -4.66 36.39
CA GLN A 262 46.29 -6.09 36.03
C GLN A 262 45.02 -6.94 36.25
N ASP A 263 43.84 -6.32 36.35
CA ASP A 263 42.54 -7.03 36.46
C ASP A 263 42.15 -7.70 35.13
N ILE A 264 42.54 -7.10 33.99
CA ILE A 264 42.25 -7.58 32.63
C ILE A 264 43.46 -7.34 31.71
N THR A 265 43.58 -8.12 30.63
CA THR A 265 44.64 -7.91 29.63
C THR A 265 44.24 -6.87 28.56
N LEU A 266 45.22 -6.31 27.86
CA LEU A 266 44.97 -5.41 26.73
C LEU A 266 44.12 -6.08 25.63
N GLY A 267 44.37 -7.36 25.35
CA GLY A 267 43.59 -8.15 24.41
C GLY A 267 42.13 -8.31 24.84
N GLN A 268 41.88 -8.55 26.13
CA GLN A 268 40.53 -8.61 26.70
C GLN A 268 39.80 -7.26 26.59
N LEU A 269 40.49 -6.14 26.79
CA LEU A 269 39.90 -4.81 26.60
C LEU A 269 39.47 -4.56 25.14
N ILE A 270 40.32 -4.91 24.18
CA ILE A 270 40.00 -4.78 22.75
C ILE A 270 38.81 -5.69 22.39
N ALA A 271 38.81 -6.94 22.84
CA ALA A 271 37.70 -7.87 22.64
C ALA A 271 36.39 -7.33 23.25
N PHE A 272 36.44 -6.83 24.48
CA PHE A 272 35.30 -6.23 25.16
C PHE A 272 34.74 -5.03 24.38
N ARG A 273 35.61 -4.16 23.87
CA ARG A 273 35.20 -2.99 23.08
C ARG A 273 34.45 -3.39 21.81
N ILE A 274 34.90 -4.45 21.14
CA ILE A 274 34.25 -4.99 19.93
C ILE A 274 32.88 -5.59 20.29
N ILE A 275 32.83 -6.45 21.30
CA ILE A 275 31.58 -7.13 21.72
C ILE A 275 30.55 -6.11 22.24
N SER A 276 30.98 -5.08 22.96
CA SER A 276 30.13 -3.97 23.42
C SER A 276 29.44 -3.23 22.26
N GLY A 277 30.12 -3.11 21.11
CA GLY A 277 29.54 -2.57 19.89
C GLY A 277 28.37 -3.41 19.37
N TYR A 278 28.48 -4.75 19.48
CA TYR A 278 27.42 -5.69 19.08
C TYR A 278 26.21 -5.70 20.01
N VAL A 279 26.33 -5.18 21.23
CA VAL A 279 25.19 -4.98 22.14
C VAL A 279 24.53 -3.62 21.89
N THR A 280 25.33 -2.57 21.78
CA THR A 280 24.81 -1.19 21.67
C THR A 280 24.13 -0.94 20.32
N GLY A 281 24.62 -1.53 19.24
CA GLY A 281 24.05 -1.37 17.90
C GLY A 281 22.59 -1.85 17.77
N PRO A 282 22.28 -3.11 18.12
CA PRO A 282 20.91 -3.61 18.15
C PRO A 282 19.97 -2.81 19.05
N LEU A 283 20.45 -2.34 20.21
CA LEU A 283 19.66 -1.49 21.11
C LEU A 283 19.25 -0.17 20.45
N LEU A 284 20.16 0.49 19.72
CA LEU A 284 19.85 1.67 18.92
C LEU A 284 18.83 1.36 17.83
N ARG A 285 18.97 0.22 17.15
CA ARG A 285 18.00 -0.21 16.14
C ARG A 285 16.64 -0.55 16.74
N LEU A 286 16.58 -1.05 17.97
CA LEU A 286 15.33 -1.32 18.70
C LEU A 286 14.55 -0.02 18.96
N ALA A 287 15.26 1.05 19.33
CA ALA A 287 14.66 2.38 19.50
C ALA A 287 14.09 2.93 18.19
N GLN A 288 14.79 2.74 17.07
CA GLN A 288 14.30 3.10 15.73
C GLN A 288 13.11 2.22 15.32
N LEU A 289 13.17 0.92 15.63
CA LEU A 289 12.08 -0.01 15.34
C LEU A 289 10.78 0.40 16.03
N TRP A 290 10.87 0.90 17.26
CA TRP A 290 9.71 1.44 17.98
C TRP A 290 9.07 2.64 17.25
N GLN A 291 9.89 3.52 16.66
CA GLN A 291 9.38 4.64 15.86
C GLN A 291 8.69 4.14 14.59
N ASN A 292 9.33 3.21 13.86
CA ASN A 292 8.76 2.62 12.64
C ASN A 292 7.44 1.88 12.95
N PHE A 293 7.37 1.18 14.08
CA PHE A 293 6.15 0.51 14.53
C PHE A 293 5.00 1.49 14.74
N GLN A 294 5.26 2.66 15.32
CA GLN A 294 4.22 3.69 15.49
C GLN A 294 3.75 4.28 14.16
N GLU A 295 4.65 4.47 13.19
CA GLU A 295 4.31 4.94 11.84
C GLU A 295 3.43 3.90 11.13
N THR A 296 3.83 2.63 11.16
CA THR A 296 3.06 1.52 10.60
C THR A 296 1.72 1.32 11.27
N ALA A 297 1.61 1.49 12.59
CA ALA A 297 0.34 1.40 13.30
C ALA A 297 -0.67 2.45 12.82
N LEU A 298 -0.21 3.66 12.50
CA LEU A 298 -1.06 4.70 11.90
C LEU A 298 -1.47 4.36 10.46
N SER A 299 -0.55 3.79 9.67
CA SER A 299 -0.85 3.29 8.33
C SER A 299 -1.90 2.18 8.37
N LEU A 300 -1.81 1.27 9.34
CA LEU A 300 -2.78 0.20 9.56
C LEU A 300 -4.16 0.75 9.96
N GLU A 301 -4.24 1.72 10.87
CA GLU A 301 -5.49 2.39 11.27
C GLU A 301 -6.20 3.06 10.08
N ARG A 302 -5.44 3.60 9.12
CA ARG A 302 -6.02 4.20 7.90
C ARG A 302 -6.49 3.16 6.89
N LEU A 303 -5.77 2.04 6.80
CA LEU A 303 -6.10 0.93 5.91
C LEU A 303 -7.29 0.13 6.45
N SER A 304 -7.45 0.03 7.77
CA SER A 304 -8.54 -0.72 8.40
C SER A 304 -9.92 -0.18 8.00
N ASP A 305 -10.08 1.13 7.79
CA ASP A 305 -11.33 1.70 7.25
C ASP A 305 -11.70 1.17 5.84
N ILE A 306 -10.74 0.67 5.05
CA ILE A 306 -11.03 -0.05 3.79
C ILE A 306 -11.44 -1.49 4.12
N ILE A 307 -10.59 -2.21 4.86
CA ILE A 307 -10.73 -3.65 5.14
C ILE A 307 -11.98 -3.98 5.97
N ASP A 308 -12.32 -3.13 6.94
CA ASP A 308 -13.44 -3.31 7.86
C ASP A 308 -14.78 -2.88 7.24
N THR A 309 -14.76 -2.24 6.07
CA THR A 309 -16.02 -1.86 5.41
C THR A 309 -16.68 -3.10 4.81
N PRO A 310 -17.96 -3.36 5.14
CA PRO A 310 -18.67 -4.52 4.59
C PRO A 310 -18.82 -4.41 3.07
N GLN A 311 -18.66 -5.55 2.39
CA GLN A 311 -18.80 -5.69 0.94
C GLN A 311 -20.28 -5.57 0.49
N GLU A 312 -20.51 -5.30 -0.80
CA GLU A 312 -21.86 -5.22 -1.40
C GLU A 312 -22.64 -6.53 -1.32
N GLU A 313 -21.96 -7.66 -1.51
CA GLU A 313 -22.55 -8.99 -1.42
C GLU A 313 -22.15 -9.64 -0.09
N SER A 314 -23.12 -10.22 0.61
CA SER A 314 -22.79 -11.12 1.72
C SER A 314 -22.28 -12.47 1.17
N GLU A 315 -21.44 -13.17 1.93
CA GLU A 315 -20.96 -14.51 1.57
C GLU A 315 -22.12 -15.49 1.28
N GLU A 316 -23.28 -15.28 1.89
CA GLU A 316 -24.51 -16.05 1.68
C GLU A 316 -25.17 -15.75 0.32
N GLU A 317 -25.13 -14.50 -0.14
CA GLU A 317 -25.66 -14.09 -1.45
C GLU A 317 -24.78 -14.53 -2.62
N ARG A 318 -23.48 -14.74 -2.38
CA ARG A 318 -22.53 -15.24 -3.39
C ARG A 318 -22.86 -16.67 -3.84
N ASN A 319 -23.49 -17.45 -2.95
CA ASN A 319 -23.92 -18.83 -3.21
C ASN A 319 -25.35 -18.93 -3.78
N ASN A 320 -25.99 -17.80 -4.11
CA ASN A 320 -27.33 -17.81 -4.69
C ASN A 320 -27.35 -18.26 -6.16
N ILE A 321 -28.52 -18.77 -6.54
CA ILE A 321 -28.86 -19.47 -7.80
C ILE A 321 -28.48 -18.62 -9.03
N LEU A 322 -28.00 -19.26 -10.10
CA LEU A 322 -27.80 -18.63 -11.41
C LEU A 322 -29.15 -18.13 -11.98
N MET A 323 -29.23 -16.84 -12.33
CA MET A 323 -30.44 -16.26 -12.93
C MET A 323 -30.86 -17.00 -14.21
N PRO A 324 -32.13 -17.47 -14.31
CA PRO A 324 -32.67 -18.01 -15.56
C PRO A 324 -32.71 -16.93 -16.66
N LEU A 325 -33.06 -17.34 -17.88
CA LEU A 325 -33.18 -16.42 -19.01
C LEU A 325 -34.22 -15.33 -18.69
N VAL A 326 -33.78 -14.07 -18.64
CA VAL A 326 -34.62 -12.91 -18.26
C VAL A 326 -35.54 -12.57 -19.44
N LYS A 327 -36.85 -12.62 -19.23
CA LYS A 327 -37.87 -12.18 -20.20
C LYS A 327 -38.00 -10.65 -20.22
N GLY A 328 -37.68 -9.99 -19.10
CA GLY A 328 -37.56 -8.54 -19.00
C GLY A 328 -38.81 -7.83 -18.45
N ASN A 329 -39.66 -8.53 -17.70
CA ASN A 329 -40.77 -7.95 -16.95
C ASN A 329 -40.25 -7.36 -15.63
N ILE A 330 -40.56 -6.10 -15.32
CA ILE A 330 -40.07 -5.41 -14.12
C ILE A 330 -41.25 -4.84 -13.35
N ARG A 331 -41.32 -5.12 -12.04
CA ARG A 331 -42.33 -4.52 -11.16
C ARG A 331 -41.69 -3.89 -9.93
N TYR A 332 -41.96 -2.60 -9.74
CA TYR A 332 -41.68 -1.89 -8.49
C TYR A 332 -42.93 -1.99 -7.61
N GLU A 333 -42.78 -2.47 -6.38
CA GLU A 333 -43.87 -2.55 -5.41
C GLU A 333 -43.53 -1.73 -4.17
N ASN A 334 -44.23 -0.60 -4.01
CA ASN A 334 -44.16 0.30 -2.85
C ASN A 334 -42.73 0.72 -2.49
N VAL A 335 -41.89 0.95 -3.52
CA VAL A 335 -40.46 1.19 -3.34
C VAL A 335 -40.24 2.58 -2.79
N SER A 336 -39.58 2.65 -1.63
CA SER A 336 -39.10 3.91 -1.05
C SER A 336 -37.59 3.84 -0.84
N PHE A 337 -36.89 4.94 -1.10
CA PHE A 337 -35.43 4.96 -1.06
C PHE A 337 -34.87 6.26 -0.50
N ARG A 338 -33.74 6.12 0.20
CA ARG A 338 -32.89 7.21 0.67
C ARG A 338 -31.40 6.87 0.55
N PHE A 339 -30.55 7.87 0.30
CA PHE A 339 -29.09 7.67 0.20
C PHE A 339 -28.38 7.52 1.57
N GLY A 340 -28.85 8.20 2.61
CA GLY A 340 -28.31 8.12 3.97
C GLY A 340 -29.14 7.23 4.90
N ALA A 341 -28.58 6.82 6.03
CA ALA A 341 -29.34 6.11 7.08
C ALA A 341 -30.45 7.01 7.67
N SER A 342 -30.16 8.32 7.78
CA SER A 342 -31.10 9.37 8.17
C SER A 342 -31.26 10.40 7.04
N GLY A 343 -32.41 11.09 7.00
CA GLY A 343 -32.73 12.11 6.00
C GLY A 343 -34.04 11.85 5.23
N PRO A 344 -34.44 12.79 4.36
CA PRO A 344 -35.68 12.69 3.60
C PRO A 344 -35.62 11.55 2.57
N LEU A 345 -36.75 10.91 2.32
CA LEU A 345 -36.91 9.94 1.23
C LEU A 345 -36.82 10.67 -0.12
N GLN A 346 -35.94 10.20 -1.01
CA GLN A 346 -35.86 10.71 -2.39
C GLN A 346 -36.90 10.04 -3.29
N LEU A 347 -37.30 8.82 -2.97
CA LEU A 347 -38.37 8.08 -3.61
C LEU A 347 -39.33 7.62 -2.51
N THR A 348 -40.63 7.85 -2.70
CA THR A 348 -41.66 7.53 -1.71
C THR A 348 -42.76 6.72 -2.39
N ASN A 349 -42.95 5.49 -1.92
CA ASN A 349 -44.03 4.58 -2.30
C ASN A 349 -44.27 4.44 -3.82
N ILE A 350 -43.21 4.13 -4.58
CA ILE A 350 -43.29 4.01 -6.03
C ILE A 350 -43.74 2.60 -6.41
N SER A 351 -44.86 2.52 -7.13
CA SER A 351 -45.41 1.28 -7.69
C SER A 351 -45.61 1.43 -9.20
N VAL A 352 -44.82 0.69 -9.98
CA VAL A 352 -44.79 0.78 -11.45
C VAL A 352 -44.56 -0.61 -12.03
N ASP A 353 -45.36 -1.00 -13.02
CA ASP A 353 -45.23 -2.24 -13.78
C ASP A 353 -44.72 -1.91 -15.21
N ILE A 354 -43.60 -2.52 -15.59
CA ILE A 354 -42.96 -2.35 -16.90
C ILE A 354 -42.95 -3.73 -17.58
N PRO A 355 -43.84 -3.96 -18.56
CA PRO A 355 -43.92 -5.23 -19.25
C PRO A 355 -42.75 -5.43 -20.21
N ALA A 356 -42.38 -6.70 -20.40
CA ALA A 356 -41.29 -7.12 -21.27
C ALA A 356 -41.41 -6.55 -22.70
N GLY A 357 -40.28 -6.08 -23.25
CA GLY A 357 -40.18 -5.60 -24.63
C GLY A 357 -40.78 -4.21 -24.90
N LYS A 358 -41.30 -3.50 -23.89
CA LYS A 358 -41.80 -2.13 -24.06
C LYS A 358 -40.72 -1.09 -23.77
N PHE A 359 -40.78 0.02 -24.52
CA PHE A 359 -39.97 1.21 -24.26
C PHE A 359 -40.72 2.14 -23.30
N VAL A 360 -40.10 2.46 -22.16
CA VAL A 360 -40.70 3.31 -21.13
C VAL A 360 -39.85 4.56 -20.94
N GLY A 361 -40.46 5.74 -21.12
CA GLY A 361 -39.84 7.04 -20.86
C GLY A 361 -40.19 7.56 -19.47
N ILE A 362 -39.18 7.81 -18.63
CA ILE A 362 -39.38 8.40 -17.30
C ILE A 362 -39.11 9.91 -17.39
N VAL A 363 -40.15 10.72 -17.17
CA VAL A 363 -40.10 12.20 -17.24
C VAL A 363 -40.41 12.83 -15.90
N GLY A 364 -39.86 14.03 -15.64
CA GLY A 364 -40.08 14.78 -14.41
C GLY A 364 -39.06 15.91 -14.21
N GLN A 365 -39.26 16.76 -13.21
CA GLN A 365 -38.38 17.90 -12.91
C GLN A 365 -36.95 17.47 -12.52
N SER A 366 -35.93 18.30 -12.76
CA SER A 366 -34.55 17.98 -12.34
C SER A 366 -34.51 17.73 -10.82
N GLY A 367 -33.82 16.67 -10.39
CA GLY A 367 -33.77 16.28 -8.97
C GLY A 367 -34.95 15.42 -8.48
N SER A 368 -35.97 15.15 -9.30
CA SER A 368 -37.14 14.33 -8.93
C SER A 368 -36.87 12.83 -8.68
N GLY A 369 -35.61 12.39 -8.59
CA GLY A 369 -35.26 10.98 -8.34
C GLY A 369 -35.23 10.04 -9.55
N LYS A 370 -35.40 10.52 -10.79
CA LYS A 370 -35.37 9.67 -12.01
C LYS A 370 -34.10 8.82 -12.13
N SER A 371 -32.94 9.45 -11.98
CA SER A 371 -31.66 8.76 -12.03
C SER A 371 -31.50 7.79 -10.86
N THR A 372 -32.04 8.13 -9.69
CA THR A 372 -32.07 7.25 -8.52
C THR A 372 -32.87 5.98 -8.81
N LEU A 373 -34.05 6.12 -9.43
CA LEU A 373 -34.88 4.98 -9.83
C LEU A 373 -34.16 4.06 -10.82
N THR A 374 -33.47 4.64 -11.82
CA THR A 374 -32.67 3.84 -12.77
C THR A 374 -31.45 3.18 -12.12
N LYS A 375 -30.89 3.72 -11.03
CA LYS A 375 -29.77 3.10 -10.29
C LYS A 375 -30.24 1.95 -9.40
N LEU A 376 -31.51 1.91 -8.99
CA LEU A 376 -32.07 0.81 -8.19
C LEU A 376 -32.29 -0.48 -9.01
N LEU A 377 -32.59 -0.35 -10.30
CA LEU A 377 -32.83 -1.48 -11.19
C LEU A 377 -31.65 -2.48 -11.29
N PRO A 378 -30.41 -2.04 -11.58
CA PRO A 378 -29.23 -2.91 -11.55
C PRO A 378 -28.76 -3.26 -10.12
N ARG A 379 -29.55 -2.95 -9.07
CA ARG A 379 -29.21 -3.18 -7.65
C ARG A 379 -27.95 -2.42 -7.19
N LEU A 380 -27.64 -1.26 -7.77
CA LEU A 380 -26.54 -0.40 -7.27
C LEU A 380 -26.86 0.21 -5.89
N TYR A 381 -28.13 0.21 -5.49
CA TYR A 381 -28.52 0.45 -4.10
C TYR A 381 -29.69 -0.44 -3.70
N HIS A 382 -29.82 -0.66 -2.40
CA HIS A 382 -30.97 -1.33 -1.80
C HIS A 382 -32.09 -0.34 -1.49
N PRO A 383 -33.36 -0.67 -1.82
CA PRO A 383 -34.51 0.12 -1.38
C PRO A 383 -34.63 0.09 0.16
N ALA A 384 -35.11 1.18 0.75
CA ALA A 384 -35.35 1.25 2.19
C ALA A 384 -36.63 0.52 2.60
N SER A 385 -37.63 0.50 1.72
CA SER A 385 -38.84 -0.30 1.84
C SER A 385 -39.38 -0.65 0.45
N GLY A 386 -40.23 -1.68 0.38
CA GLY A 386 -40.75 -2.23 -0.87
C GLY A 386 -39.81 -3.24 -1.52
N ARG A 387 -40.17 -3.71 -2.71
CA ARG A 387 -39.39 -4.71 -3.46
C ARG A 387 -39.43 -4.46 -4.96
N ILE A 388 -38.37 -4.90 -5.64
CA ILE A 388 -38.25 -4.87 -7.10
C ILE A 388 -38.28 -6.31 -7.58
N LEU A 389 -39.22 -6.63 -8.46
CA LEU A 389 -39.41 -7.97 -9.02
C LEU A 389 -38.98 -7.96 -10.49
N ILE A 390 -38.27 -9.00 -10.89
CA ILE A 390 -37.89 -9.25 -12.28
C ILE A 390 -38.46 -10.61 -12.66
N ASP A 391 -39.32 -10.65 -13.68
CA ASP A 391 -39.99 -11.87 -14.16
C ASP A 391 -40.66 -12.67 -13.03
N ASP A 392 -41.38 -11.96 -12.15
CA ASP A 392 -42.08 -12.48 -10.97
C ASP A 392 -41.17 -13.12 -9.89
N SER A 393 -39.85 -13.09 -10.08
CA SER A 393 -38.86 -13.47 -9.07
C SER A 393 -38.40 -12.23 -8.28
N THR A 394 -38.28 -12.39 -6.95
CA THR A 394 -37.82 -11.29 -6.09
C THR A 394 -36.32 -11.08 -6.25
N SER A 395 -35.89 -9.82 -6.52
CA SER A 395 -34.48 -9.46 -6.75
C SER A 395 -33.51 -9.84 -5.61
N ILE A 396 -34.04 -10.08 -4.41
CA ILE A 396 -33.29 -10.31 -3.17
C ILE A 396 -32.49 -11.62 -3.22
N ARG A 397 -32.87 -12.60 -4.05
CA ARG A 397 -32.28 -13.95 -4.04
C ARG A 397 -31.25 -14.22 -5.15
N TRP A 398 -30.76 -13.19 -5.83
CA TRP A 398 -29.80 -13.33 -6.94
C TRP A 398 -28.48 -12.64 -6.59
N SER A 399 -27.35 -13.22 -7.03
CA SER A 399 -26.06 -12.51 -7.00
C SER A 399 -26.09 -11.29 -7.93
N SER A 400 -25.37 -10.24 -7.56
CA SER A 400 -25.38 -8.94 -8.26
C SER A 400 -24.64 -9.01 -9.61
N THR A 401 -23.61 -9.86 -9.73
CA THR A 401 -22.75 -9.95 -10.92
C THR A 401 -23.49 -10.42 -12.18
N PRO A 402 -24.29 -11.51 -12.16
CA PRO A 402 -25.04 -11.96 -13.33
C PRO A 402 -26.20 -11.03 -13.69
N CYS A 403 -26.76 -10.32 -12.70
CA CYS A 403 -27.84 -9.37 -12.92
C CYS A 403 -27.31 -8.17 -13.74
N ALA A 404 -26.28 -7.48 -13.26
CA ALA A 404 -25.71 -6.30 -13.93
C ALA A 404 -25.21 -6.61 -15.36
N ALA A 405 -24.64 -7.80 -15.60
CA ALA A 405 -24.16 -8.21 -16.92
C ALA A 405 -25.26 -8.34 -17.99
N LYS A 406 -26.51 -8.59 -17.60
CA LYS A 406 -27.67 -8.67 -18.52
C LYS A 406 -28.27 -7.29 -18.85
N TRP A 407 -27.85 -6.23 -18.16
CA TRP A 407 -28.35 -4.86 -18.38
C TRP A 407 -27.32 -3.98 -19.10
N GLY A 408 -27.73 -3.38 -20.22
CA GLY A 408 -27.01 -2.25 -20.80
C GLY A 408 -27.47 -0.95 -20.16
N SER A 409 -26.60 -0.24 -19.46
CA SER A 409 -26.88 1.11 -18.96
C SER A 409 -26.05 2.14 -19.71
N CYS A 410 -26.69 3.23 -20.16
CA CYS A 410 -25.99 4.40 -20.69
C CYS A 410 -26.14 5.53 -19.67
N PRO A 411 -25.18 5.68 -18.73
CA PRO A 411 -25.27 6.70 -17.70
C PRO A 411 -25.17 8.10 -18.31
N ARG A 412 -25.82 9.07 -17.64
CA ARG A 412 -25.81 10.50 -18.03
C ARG A 412 -24.38 11.06 -18.14
N THR A 413 -23.46 10.54 -17.33
CA THR A 413 -22.03 10.81 -17.42
C THR A 413 -21.35 9.53 -17.88
N ARG A 414 -20.83 9.50 -19.11
CA ARG A 414 -20.11 8.31 -19.62
C ARG A 414 -18.74 8.24 -18.97
N CYS A 415 -18.40 7.07 -18.42
CA CYS A 415 -17.05 6.77 -17.99
C CYS A 415 -16.34 6.05 -19.14
N CYS A 416 -15.59 6.79 -19.96
CA CYS A 416 -14.69 6.19 -20.95
C CYS A 416 -13.34 5.97 -20.28
N LEU A 417 -13.03 4.73 -19.92
CA LEU A 417 -11.67 4.35 -19.55
C LEU A 417 -10.73 4.71 -20.70
N ARG A 418 -9.57 5.27 -20.37
CA ARG A 418 -8.54 5.66 -21.35
C ARG A 418 -7.85 4.41 -21.89
N ALA A 419 -8.59 3.61 -22.64
CA ALA A 419 -8.10 2.48 -23.40
C ALA A 419 -8.06 2.86 -24.88
N ARG A 420 -7.14 2.26 -25.64
CA ARG A 420 -7.13 2.40 -27.09
C ARG A 420 -8.46 1.84 -27.60
N PHE A 421 -9.31 2.68 -28.19
CA PHE A 421 -10.52 2.20 -28.86
C PHE A 421 -10.09 1.16 -29.88
N ARG A 422 -10.49 -0.11 -29.69
CA ARG A 422 -10.42 -1.09 -30.76
C ARG A 422 -11.42 -0.63 -31.82
N THR A 423 -10.93 0.13 -32.79
CA THR A 423 -11.56 0.20 -34.10
C THR A 423 -11.48 -1.20 -34.68
N THR A 424 -12.51 -2.03 -34.46
CA THR A 424 -12.83 -3.07 -35.43
C THR A 424 -13.39 -2.39 -36.67
N SER A 425 -12.55 -1.61 -37.37
CA SER A 425 -12.72 -1.45 -38.80
C SER A 425 -12.21 -2.75 -39.41
N PRO A 426 -13.04 -3.53 -40.12
CA PRO A 426 -12.49 -4.63 -40.90
C PRO A 426 -11.48 -4.02 -41.88
N SER A 427 -10.26 -4.56 -41.87
CA SER A 427 -9.23 -4.24 -42.86
C SER A 427 -9.84 -4.44 -44.25
N PRO A 428 -9.75 -3.46 -45.17
CA PRO A 428 -10.19 -3.67 -46.54
C PRO A 428 -9.23 -4.68 -47.18
N GLY A 429 -9.61 -5.95 -47.26
CA GLY A 429 -8.76 -6.96 -47.90
C GLY A 429 -8.91 -8.41 -47.46
N GLN A 430 -9.71 -8.73 -46.44
CA GLN A 430 -10.00 -10.14 -46.11
C GLN A 430 -11.50 -10.34 -45.99
N MET A 431 -12.15 -10.56 -47.13
CA MET A 431 -13.42 -11.29 -47.20
C MET A 431 -13.10 -12.78 -47.03
N PRO A 432 -13.52 -13.46 -45.94
CA PRO A 432 -13.63 -14.90 -45.99
C PRO A 432 -14.82 -15.23 -46.90
N ALA A 433 -14.59 -16.05 -47.92
CA ALA A 433 -15.65 -16.60 -48.76
C ALA A 433 -16.69 -17.30 -47.88
N LEU A 434 -17.89 -16.72 -47.81
CA LEU A 434 -19.05 -17.30 -47.13
C LEU A 434 -19.46 -18.58 -47.89
N ARG A 435 -19.11 -19.75 -47.37
CA ARG A 435 -19.84 -20.99 -47.69
C ARG A 435 -21.26 -20.87 -47.10
N PRO A 436 -22.31 -21.25 -47.83
CA PRO A 436 -23.67 -21.21 -47.30
C PRO A 436 -23.85 -22.37 -46.32
N SER A 437 -23.70 -22.09 -45.02
CA SER A 437 -24.12 -23.03 -43.96
C SER A 437 -25.49 -22.62 -43.46
N SER A 438 -26.47 -23.47 -43.78
CA SER A 438 -27.85 -23.42 -43.33
C SER A 438 -27.93 -23.67 -41.83
N LYS A 439 -27.77 -22.63 -41.01
CA LYS A 439 -28.28 -22.55 -39.63
C LYS A 439 -28.09 -21.12 -39.11
N ARG A 440 -29.13 -20.30 -39.23
CA ARG A 440 -29.22 -19.02 -38.49
C ARG A 440 -29.49 -19.36 -37.02
N PRO A 441 -28.66 -18.97 -36.03
CA PRO A 441 -29.13 -18.88 -34.67
C PRO A 441 -30.03 -17.64 -34.58
N LYS A 442 -31.33 -17.87 -34.37
CA LYS A 442 -32.27 -16.83 -33.96
C LYS A 442 -31.76 -16.30 -32.61
N LEU A 443 -31.30 -15.05 -32.53
CA LEU A 443 -31.29 -14.31 -31.26
C LEU A 443 -32.74 -13.96 -30.90
N PRO A 444 -33.24 -14.29 -29.70
CA PRO A 444 -34.54 -13.82 -29.27
C PRO A 444 -34.43 -13.10 -27.92
N VAL A 445 -34.08 -11.81 -27.89
CA VAL A 445 -34.42 -10.94 -26.73
C VAL A 445 -34.51 -9.48 -27.20
N PRO A 446 -35.56 -8.71 -26.84
CA PRO A 446 -35.59 -7.26 -27.03
C PRO A 446 -34.69 -6.56 -26.00
N MET A 447 -33.74 -5.76 -26.48
CA MET A 447 -32.84 -4.95 -25.66
C MET A 447 -33.58 -3.71 -25.14
N ILE A 448 -33.81 -3.62 -23.83
CA ILE A 448 -34.44 -2.44 -23.20
C ILE A 448 -33.40 -1.33 -23.09
N LEU A 449 -33.48 -0.33 -23.96
CA LEU A 449 -32.72 0.93 -23.86
C LEU A 449 -33.54 1.93 -23.04
N LEU A 450 -33.11 2.23 -21.82
CA LEU A 450 -33.66 3.33 -21.01
C LEU A 450 -32.90 4.62 -21.33
N TRP A 451 -33.61 5.61 -21.89
CA TRP A 451 -33.07 6.92 -22.25
C TRP A 451 -33.78 8.01 -21.43
N THR A 452 -33.03 8.85 -20.73
CA THR A 452 -33.58 10.03 -20.03
C THR A 452 -33.37 11.26 -20.90
N CYS A 453 -34.44 11.77 -21.54
CA CYS A 453 -34.40 12.93 -22.42
C CYS A 453 -34.53 14.26 -21.62
N PRO A 454 -33.78 15.33 -21.94
CA PRO A 454 -33.92 16.63 -21.28
C PRO A 454 -34.86 17.59 -22.04
N ARG A 455 -35.99 17.93 -21.39
CA ARG A 455 -36.96 19.03 -21.67
C ARG A 455 -37.84 18.96 -22.95
N PRO A 456 -39.09 19.48 -22.90
CA PRO A 456 -39.93 19.67 -24.07
C PRO A 456 -39.69 21.08 -24.66
N THR A 457 -39.32 21.17 -25.93
CA THR A 457 -39.38 22.43 -26.69
C THR A 457 -40.14 22.21 -27.98
N ILE A 458 -41.23 22.97 -28.12
CA ILE A 458 -42.15 23.01 -29.26
C ILE A 458 -41.38 23.38 -30.54
N PRO A 459 -41.49 22.64 -31.66
CA PRO A 459 -40.79 23.00 -32.89
C PRO A 459 -41.57 24.07 -33.66
N ARG A 460 -40.99 25.27 -33.78
CA ARG A 460 -41.34 26.24 -34.83
C ARG A 460 -40.40 26.00 -36.02
N TRP A 461 -40.96 25.61 -37.14
CA TRP A 461 -40.25 25.39 -38.40
C TRP A 461 -40.11 26.71 -39.17
N VAL A 462 -38.88 27.15 -39.44
CA VAL A 462 -38.57 28.09 -40.53
C VAL A 462 -37.20 27.70 -41.12
N ASN A 463 -37.19 27.37 -42.42
CA ASN A 463 -36.02 27.14 -43.30
C ASN A 463 -34.90 26.29 -42.72
N GLY A 464 -35.16 24.99 -42.61
CA GLY A 464 -34.26 24.00 -42.02
C GLY A 464 -32.86 23.95 -42.62
N VAL A 465 -31.88 24.48 -41.89
CA VAL A 465 -30.47 24.05 -41.86
C VAL A 465 -29.89 24.47 -40.48
N ARG A 466 -29.18 23.57 -39.80
CA ARG A 466 -28.22 23.97 -38.75
C ARG A 466 -26.88 23.28 -39.06
N ILE A 467 -25.86 24.10 -39.33
CA ILE A 467 -24.46 23.70 -39.53
C ILE A 467 -23.76 23.79 -38.17
N CYS A 468 -23.00 22.76 -37.78
CA CYS A 468 -21.98 22.84 -36.73
C CYS A 468 -20.59 22.59 -37.37
N PRO A 469 -19.53 23.29 -36.94
CA PRO A 469 -18.25 23.32 -37.65
C PRO A 469 -17.32 22.17 -37.25
N GLY A 470 -16.65 21.58 -38.23
CA GLY A 470 -15.43 20.78 -38.05
C GLY A 470 -15.57 19.29 -38.34
N GLY A 471 -15.15 18.87 -39.54
CA GLY A 471 -14.95 17.45 -39.86
C GLY A 471 -15.06 17.15 -41.36
N SER A 472 -13.91 16.91 -41.99
CA SER A 472 -13.70 16.57 -43.40
C SER A 472 -14.65 15.47 -43.91
N GLY A 473 -15.18 15.68 -45.12
CA GLY A 473 -16.17 14.83 -45.76
C GLY A 473 -15.58 13.62 -46.48
N SER A 474 -16.32 12.51 -46.44
CA SER A 474 -16.34 11.52 -47.52
C SER A 474 -17.75 10.93 -47.61
N GLU A 475 -18.39 11.15 -48.76
CA GLU A 475 -19.69 10.59 -49.15
C GLU A 475 -19.55 9.09 -49.44
N LEU A 476 -20.39 8.27 -48.83
CA LEU A 476 -20.66 6.90 -49.27
C LEU A 476 -22.17 6.70 -49.40
N ARG A 477 -22.65 6.68 -50.65
CA ARG A 477 -24.00 6.21 -51.01
C ARG A 477 -24.03 4.68 -50.94
N SER A 478 -25.00 4.12 -50.23
CA SER A 478 -25.45 2.74 -50.42
C SER A 478 -26.99 2.68 -50.42
N PRO A 479 -27.63 1.73 -51.13
CA PRO A 479 -29.07 1.69 -51.30
C PRO A 479 -29.75 0.80 -50.23
N ALA A 480 -30.76 1.39 -49.55
CA ALA A 480 -31.84 0.78 -48.75
C ALA A 480 -31.53 0.06 -47.40
N PRO A 481 -32.49 -0.03 -46.45
CA PRO A 481 -33.51 0.94 -46.05
C PRO A 481 -33.24 1.50 -44.63
N SER A 482 -33.31 2.83 -44.51
CA SER A 482 -33.83 3.60 -43.37
C SER A 482 -33.58 3.12 -41.93
N TYR A 483 -32.41 3.43 -41.36
CA TYR A 483 -32.31 3.73 -39.93
C TYR A 483 -31.65 5.11 -39.76
N LYS A 484 -32.48 6.14 -39.57
CA LYS A 484 -32.03 7.48 -39.19
C LYS A 484 -31.54 7.41 -37.74
N ILE A 485 -30.23 7.44 -37.55
CA ILE A 485 -29.63 7.76 -36.25
C ILE A 485 -29.79 9.29 -36.09
N LEU A 486 -30.88 9.72 -35.47
CA LEU A 486 -31.00 11.07 -34.96
C LEU A 486 -30.14 11.14 -33.68
N ALA A 487 -28.94 11.70 -33.81
CA ALA A 487 -28.20 12.18 -32.65
C ALA A 487 -28.82 13.51 -32.22
N CYS A 488 -29.30 13.57 -30.97
CA CYS A 488 -29.72 14.78 -30.30
C CYS A 488 -28.92 14.96 -29.02
#